data_AF-A0A417JZC3-F1
#
_entry.id   AF-A0A417JZC3-F1
#
_cell.length_a   1.000
_cell.length_b   1.000
_cell.length_c   1.000
_cell.angle_alpha   90.00
_cell.angle_beta   90.00
_cell.angle_gamma   90.00
#
_symmetry.space_group_name_H-M   'P 1'
#
loop_
_entity.id
_entity.type
_entity.pdbx_description
1 polymer ?
#
loop_
_entity_poly.entity_id
_entity_poly.type
_entity_poly.pdbx_seq_one_letter_code
_entity_poly.pdbx_strand_id
1 'polypeptide(L)'
;MMRVISEQKKSLYLKAYVGSVYKDGVWRKMPEGQDPLQWFLTTSRTGNQMLYASAAVEAFRADGIPARYVEGYYLGASKIQDSKNGEVSITGENAHAWVEVYFDGVGWKAVDVTPGYYYNVATLQKMVNTPEQIKKNAAMILLGVVTVLVIAGFILFMILEIRLWLLEQTLKKQYEQADMD
;
A
#
# COMPACT_ATOMS: atom_id res chain seq x y z
N MET A 1 10.22 -30.61 -2.12
CA MET A 1 9.09 -30.70 -1.17
C MET A 1 9.58 -30.09 0.16
N MET A 2 8.83 -29.18 0.80
CA MET A 2 9.31 -28.45 1.98
C MET A 2 9.13 -29.28 3.25
N ARG A 3 10.21 -29.52 4.01
CA ARG A 3 10.18 -30.35 5.23
C ARG A 3 10.36 -29.47 6.48
N VAL A 4 9.27 -29.28 7.24
CA VAL A 4 9.27 -28.52 8.50
C VAL A 4 9.64 -29.44 9.66
N ILE A 5 10.70 -29.11 10.41
CA ILE A 5 11.27 -30.02 11.42
C ILE A 5 10.67 -29.84 12.84
N SER A 6 9.77 -28.86 13.10
CA SER A 6 8.70 -28.91 14.14
C SER A 6 8.11 -27.54 14.49
N GLU A 7 6.78 -27.49 14.67
CA GLU A 7 6.01 -26.34 15.16
C GLU A 7 6.25 -26.04 16.66
N GLN A 8 6.54 -27.05 17.49
CA GLN A 8 6.81 -26.86 18.92
C GLN A 8 8.06 -26.01 19.18
N LYS A 9 9.07 -26.10 18.30
CA LYS A 9 10.24 -25.22 18.39
C LYS A 9 9.86 -23.78 18.06
N LYS A 10 8.97 -23.54 17.09
CA LYS A 10 8.55 -22.19 16.67
C LYS A 10 7.99 -21.38 17.83
N SER A 11 7.03 -21.93 18.57
CA SER A 11 6.42 -21.23 19.69
C SER A 11 7.40 -21.00 20.84
N LEU A 12 8.33 -21.94 21.09
CA LEU A 12 9.40 -21.77 22.06
C LEU A 12 10.37 -20.66 21.65
N TYR A 13 10.79 -20.62 20.39
CA TYR A 13 11.70 -19.59 19.86
C TYR A 13 11.06 -18.20 19.90
N LEU A 14 9.79 -18.08 19.52
CA LEU A 14 9.09 -16.81 19.55
C LEU A 14 8.88 -16.33 21.00
N LYS A 15 8.40 -17.21 21.88
CA LYS A 15 8.05 -16.86 23.27
C LYS A 15 9.24 -16.67 24.21
N ALA A 16 10.36 -17.38 23.99
CA ALA A 16 11.52 -17.32 24.89
C ALA A 16 12.11 -15.91 25.04
N TYR A 17 11.84 -15.02 24.08
CA TYR A 17 12.36 -13.66 24.07
C TYR A 17 11.32 -12.57 24.36
N VAL A 18 10.06 -12.95 24.61
CA VAL A 18 9.01 -11.97 24.95
C VAL A 18 9.26 -11.45 26.36
N GLY A 19 9.34 -10.13 26.51
CA GLY A 19 9.64 -9.49 27.80
C GLY A 19 11.11 -9.61 28.22
N SER A 20 12.03 -9.88 27.29
CA SER A 20 13.47 -9.83 27.53
C SER A 20 14.18 -9.06 26.42
N VAL A 21 15.16 -8.24 26.80
CA VAL A 21 15.91 -7.39 25.86
C VAL A 21 17.40 -7.68 25.99
N TYR A 22 18.05 -7.87 24.85
CA TYR A 22 19.50 -7.94 24.79
C TYR A 22 20.06 -6.53 24.54
N LYS A 23 20.76 -5.98 25.52
CA LYS A 23 21.39 -4.65 25.43
C LYS A 23 22.77 -4.67 26.07
N ASP A 24 23.77 -4.13 25.37
CA ASP A 24 25.16 -4.03 25.83
C ASP A 24 25.76 -5.38 26.25
N GLY A 25 25.39 -6.46 25.56
CA GLY A 25 25.87 -7.81 25.87
C GLY A 25 25.08 -8.54 26.98
N VAL A 26 24.11 -7.89 27.62
CA VAL A 26 23.38 -8.42 28.78
C VAL A 26 21.89 -8.57 28.48
N TRP A 27 21.33 -9.72 28.86
CA TRP A 27 19.89 -9.95 28.86
C TRP A 27 19.24 -9.26 30.06
N ARG A 28 18.34 -8.31 29.80
CA ARG A 28 17.51 -7.66 30.83
C ARG A 28 16.08 -8.17 30.71
N LYS A 29 15.62 -8.80 31.79
CA LYS A 29 14.22 -9.23 31.93
C LYS A 29 13.36 -8.00 32.25
N MET A 30 12.18 -7.93 31.64
CA MET A 30 11.14 -6.97 31.99
C MET A 30 10.74 -7.14 33.47
N PRO A 31 10.40 -6.04 34.18
CA PRO A 31 9.83 -6.12 35.52
C PRO A 31 8.61 -7.05 35.56
N GLU A 32 8.48 -7.82 36.64
CA GLU A 32 7.32 -8.71 36.80
C GLU A 32 6.02 -7.91 36.88
N GLY A 33 4.97 -8.43 36.24
CA GLY A 33 3.64 -7.80 36.21
C GLY A 33 3.47 -6.66 35.19
N GLN A 34 4.50 -6.30 34.42
CA GLN A 34 4.33 -5.38 33.29
C GLN A 34 3.86 -6.10 32.02
N ASP A 35 3.11 -5.39 31.18
CA ASP A 35 2.79 -5.88 29.83
C ASP A 35 4.01 -5.72 28.90
N PRO A 36 4.44 -6.79 28.20
CA PRO A 36 5.60 -6.76 27.31
C PRO A 36 5.52 -5.71 26.21
N LEU A 37 4.34 -5.48 25.63
CA LEU A 37 4.15 -4.53 24.55
C LEU A 37 4.22 -3.09 25.09
N GLN A 38 3.57 -2.82 26.22
CA GLN A 38 3.64 -1.54 26.90
C GLN A 38 5.09 -1.20 27.28
N TRP A 39 5.80 -2.12 27.92
CA TRP A 39 7.20 -1.91 28.32
C TRP A 39 8.12 -1.67 27.12
N PHE A 40 7.89 -2.39 26.02
CA PHE A 40 8.57 -2.17 24.75
C PHE A 40 8.37 -0.74 24.22
N LEU A 41 7.12 -0.28 24.18
CA LEU A 41 6.75 1.03 23.64
C LEU A 41 7.24 2.20 24.50
N THR A 42 7.20 2.07 25.82
CA THR A 42 7.48 3.20 26.73
C THR A 42 8.92 3.23 27.24
N THR A 43 9.53 2.06 27.45
CA THR A 43 10.74 1.95 28.27
C THR A 43 11.89 1.30 27.52
N SER A 44 11.74 0.06 27.08
CA SER A 44 12.89 -0.69 26.55
C SER A 44 13.29 -0.24 25.15
N ARG A 45 12.31 0.13 24.30
CA ARG A 45 12.48 0.52 22.88
C ARG A 45 13.34 -0.47 22.08
N THR A 46 13.40 -1.71 22.52
CA THR A 46 14.15 -2.80 21.91
C THR A 46 13.37 -4.06 22.21
N GLY A 47 13.19 -4.92 21.21
CA GLY A 47 12.34 -6.10 21.33
C GLY A 47 12.63 -7.11 20.23
N ASN A 48 11.93 -8.24 20.29
CA ASN A 48 11.95 -9.26 19.25
C ASN A 48 10.86 -8.97 18.18
N GLN A 49 10.81 -9.80 17.15
CA GLN A 49 9.90 -9.61 16.01
C GLN A 49 8.42 -9.64 16.41
N MET A 50 8.07 -10.39 17.47
CA MET A 50 6.71 -10.42 18.01
C MET A 50 6.27 -9.07 18.58
N LEU A 51 7.16 -8.38 19.30
CA LEU A 51 6.88 -7.07 19.90
C LEU A 51 6.74 -6.00 18.81
N TYR A 52 7.60 -6.03 17.79
CA TYR A 52 7.48 -5.14 16.64
C TYR A 52 6.18 -5.38 15.85
N ALA A 53 5.88 -6.64 15.52
CA ALA A 53 4.66 -6.98 14.79
C ALA A 53 3.39 -6.63 15.59
N SER A 54 3.36 -6.91 16.89
CA SER A 54 2.25 -6.53 17.78
C SER A 54 2.07 -5.02 17.84
N ALA A 55 3.15 -4.26 18.06
CA ALA A 55 3.12 -2.80 18.09
C ALA A 55 2.60 -2.21 16.77
N ALA A 56 3.03 -2.76 15.64
CA ALA A 56 2.57 -2.29 14.33
C ALA A 56 1.09 -2.61 14.08
N VAL A 57 0.60 -3.79 14.49
CA VAL A 57 -0.83 -4.12 14.42
C VAL A 57 -1.66 -3.10 15.20
N GLU A 58 -1.26 -2.80 16.44
CA GLU A 58 -1.96 -1.81 17.27
C GLU A 58 -1.90 -0.41 16.64
N ALA A 59 -0.73 0.00 16.12
CA ALA A 59 -0.59 1.29 15.45
C ALA A 59 -1.47 1.41 14.19
N PHE A 60 -1.50 0.40 13.32
CA PHE A 60 -2.36 0.40 12.14
C PHE A 60 -3.84 0.45 12.52
N ARG A 61 -4.25 -0.33 13.51
CA ARG A 61 -5.65 -0.35 13.96
C ARG A 61 -6.07 0.96 14.60
N ALA A 62 -5.18 1.63 15.32
CA ALA A 62 -5.43 2.95 15.89
C ALA A 62 -5.72 4.00 14.80
N ASP A 63 -5.11 3.87 13.63
CA ASP A 63 -5.37 4.71 12.44
C ASP A 63 -6.50 4.18 11.54
N GLY A 64 -7.27 3.20 11.99
CA GLY A 64 -8.41 2.64 11.24
C GLY A 64 -8.02 1.74 10.07
N ILE A 65 -6.74 1.34 9.96
CA ILE A 65 -6.25 0.44 8.94
C ILE A 65 -6.45 -1.01 9.42
N PRO A 66 -7.20 -1.87 8.68
CA PRO A 66 -7.38 -3.25 9.10
C PRO A 66 -6.05 -4.01 9.02
N ALA A 67 -5.57 -4.45 10.19
CA ALA A 67 -4.31 -5.17 10.33
C ALA A 67 -4.48 -6.43 11.18
N ARG A 68 -3.66 -7.45 10.92
CA ARG A 68 -3.61 -8.71 11.69
C ARG A 68 -2.18 -9.17 11.93
N TYR A 69 -1.96 -9.78 13.09
CA TYR A 69 -0.70 -10.40 13.47
C TYR A 69 -0.54 -11.76 12.80
N VAL A 70 0.68 -12.07 12.34
CA VAL A 70 1.00 -13.35 11.70
C VAL A 70 2.33 -13.90 12.20
N GLU A 71 2.39 -15.21 12.41
CA GLU A 71 3.61 -15.96 12.70
C GLU A 71 3.83 -17.04 11.66
N GLY A 72 5.09 -17.30 11.35
CA GLY A 72 5.48 -18.35 10.42
C GLY A 72 6.97 -18.53 10.37
N TYR A 73 7.48 -18.83 9.18
CA TYR A 73 8.90 -18.97 8.94
C TYR A 73 9.35 -17.99 7.86
N TYR A 74 10.43 -17.26 8.11
CA TYR A 74 11.06 -16.39 7.13
C TYR A 74 12.30 -17.08 6.54
N LEU A 75 12.36 -17.09 5.21
CA LEU A 75 13.50 -17.60 4.45
C LEU A 75 13.99 -16.52 3.50
N GLY A 76 15.26 -16.14 3.62
CA GLY A 76 15.89 -15.25 2.66
C GLY A 76 16.02 -15.90 1.27
N ALA A 77 15.99 -15.09 0.22
CA ALA A 77 16.05 -15.55 -1.16
C ALA A 77 17.28 -16.44 -1.45
N SER A 78 18.42 -16.16 -0.80
CA SER A 78 19.64 -16.97 -0.91
C SER A 78 19.43 -18.43 -0.47
N LYS A 79 18.76 -18.67 0.67
CA LYS A 79 18.46 -20.04 1.14
C LYS A 79 17.54 -20.81 0.20
N ILE A 80 16.69 -20.10 -0.55
CA ILE A 80 15.82 -20.72 -1.55
C ILE A 80 16.64 -21.08 -2.80
N GLN A 81 17.54 -20.18 -3.22
CA GLN A 81 18.45 -20.40 -4.35
C GLN A 81 19.45 -21.52 -4.10
N ASP A 82 19.93 -21.66 -2.86
CA ASP A 82 20.85 -22.71 -2.42
C ASP A 82 20.16 -24.08 -2.24
N SER A 83 18.86 -24.18 -2.52
CA SER A 83 18.12 -25.43 -2.38
C SER A 83 18.68 -26.50 -3.32
N LYS A 84 19.15 -27.61 -2.75
CA LYS A 84 19.49 -28.80 -3.52
C LYS A 84 18.21 -29.59 -3.72
N ASN A 85 17.88 -29.90 -4.98
CA ASN A 85 16.71 -30.70 -5.38
C ASN A 85 15.34 -30.11 -4.97
N GLY A 86 15.25 -28.78 -4.77
CA GLY A 86 13.99 -28.14 -4.37
C GLY A 86 13.56 -28.44 -2.93
N GLU A 87 14.52 -28.79 -2.06
CA GLU A 87 14.33 -28.96 -0.63
C GLU A 87 15.07 -27.85 0.13
N VAL A 88 14.36 -27.20 1.06
CA VAL A 88 14.91 -26.20 1.97
C VAL A 88 14.65 -26.67 3.39
N SER A 89 15.72 -26.74 4.19
CA SER A 89 15.61 -27.08 5.62
C SER A 89 15.18 -25.86 6.41
N ILE A 90 14.08 -25.99 7.15
CA ILE A 90 13.51 -24.95 8.02
C ILE A 90 13.70 -25.36 9.48
N THR A 91 14.35 -24.51 10.25
CA THR A 91 14.57 -24.70 11.69
C THR A 91 13.77 -23.70 12.51
N GLY A 92 13.75 -23.87 13.84
CA GLY A 92 13.11 -22.92 14.75
C GLY A 92 13.74 -21.51 14.70
N GLU A 93 14.99 -21.39 14.27
CA GLU A 93 15.66 -20.10 14.06
C GLU A 93 15.07 -19.32 12.89
N ASN A 94 14.34 -19.98 11.99
CA ASN A 94 13.63 -19.33 10.90
C ASN A 94 12.24 -18.83 11.34
N ALA A 95 11.82 -19.09 12.59
CA ALA A 95 10.58 -18.58 13.12
C ALA A 95 10.58 -17.05 13.10
N HIS A 96 9.48 -16.47 12.63
CA HIS A 96 9.36 -15.03 12.44
C HIS A 96 7.93 -14.56 12.62
N ALA A 97 7.76 -13.29 12.98
CA ALA A 97 6.47 -12.64 13.14
C ALA A 97 6.43 -11.35 12.33
N TRP A 98 5.29 -11.09 11.69
CA TRP A 98 5.06 -9.89 10.88
C TRP A 98 3.60 -9.45 11.01
N VAL A 99 3.27 -8.30 10.41
CA VAL A 99 1.89 -7.79 10.33
C VAL A 99 1.38 -7.91 8.90
N GLU A 100 0.12 -8.26 8.74
CA GLU A 100 -0.56 -8.14 7.46
C GLU A 100 -1.57 -7.00 7.49
N VAL A 101 -1.53 -6.16 6.48
CA VAL A 101 -2.42 -5.02 6.29
C VAL A 101 -3.38 -5.30 5.14
N TYR A 102 -4.66 -5.02 5.31
CA TYR A 102 -5.66 -5.18 4.26
C TYR A 102 -5.70 -3.94 3.36
N PHE A 103 -5.63 -4.17 2.06
CA PHE A 103 -5.84 -3.15 1.04
C PHE A 103 -7.06 -3.50 0.20
N ASP A 104 -7.97 -2.53 0.04
CA ASP A 104 -9.18 -2.72 -0.77
C ASP A 104 -8.82 -3.07 -2.22
N GLY A 105 -9.53 -4.05 -2.79
CA GLY A 105 -9.27 -4.59 -4.12
C GLY A 105 -7.99 -5.44 -4.26
N VAL A 106 -7.11 -5.53 -3.25
CA VAL A 106 -5.85 -6.30 -3.30
C VAL A 106 -5.80 -7.43 -2.26
N GLY A 107 -6.45 -7.24 -1.11
CA GLY A 107 -6.44 -8.19 0.01
C GLY A 107 -5.29 -7.96 0.99
N TRP A 108 -4.95 -9.01 1.75
CA TRP A 108 -3.92 -8.95 2.79
C TRP A 108 -2.51 -8.88 2.20
N LYS A 109 -1.69 -7.97 2.72
CA LYS A 109 -0.27 -7.82 2.36
C LYS A 109 0.62 -7.87 3.57
N ALA A 110 1.67 -8.69 3.49
CA ALA A 110 2.69 -8.80 4.52
C ALA A 110 3.55 -7.54 4.59
N VAL A 111 3.73 -7.06 5.81
CA VAL A 111 4.48 -5.86 6.18
C VAL A 111 5.38 -6.25 7.34
N ASP A 112 6.68 -6.10 7.14
CA ASP A 112 7.66 -6.37 8.19
C ASP A 112 8.28 -5.07 8.67
N VAL A 113 8.05 -4.78 9.94
CA VAL A 113 8.53 -3.58 10.65
C VAL A 113 9.77 -3.89 11.50
N THR A 114 10.23 -5.14 11.51
CA THR A 114 11.43 -5.54 12.25
C THR A 114 12.67 -4.91 11.60
N PRO A 115 13.55 -4.25 12.38
CA PRO A 115 14.82 -3.75 11.87
C PRO A 115 15.61 -4.80 11.10
N GLY A 116 15.98 -4.47 9.85
CA GLY A 116 16.70 -5.37 8.94
C GLY A 116 15.81 -6.20 8.01
N TYR A 117 14.48 -6.16 8.15
CA TYR A 117 13.53 -6.90 7.33
C TYR A 117 12.59 -6.01 6.48
N TYR A 118 12.92 -4.72 6.33
CA TYR A 118 12.09 -3.67 5.72
C TYR A 118 11.78 -3.79 4.22
N TYR A 119 11.99 -4.95 3.60
CA TYR A 119 11.85 -5.15 2.16
C TYR A 119 10.44 -4.82 1.62
N ASN A 120 9.41 -4.80 2.48
CA ASN A 120 8.03 -4.50 2.09
C ASN A 120 7.58 -3.05 2.34
N VAL A 121 8.31 -2.24 3.12
CA VAL A 121 7.82 -0.90 3.50
C VAL A 121 7.78 0.07 2.32
N ALA A 122 8.76 -0.03 1.41
CA ALA A 122 8.80 0.76 0.18
C ALA A 122 7.62 0.41 -0.77
N THR A 123 7.23 -0.86 -0.82
CA THR A 123 6.09 -1.33 -1.60
C THR A 123 4.77 -0.80 -1.03
N LEU A 124 4.64 -0.75 0.30
CA LEU A 124 3.47 -0.17 0.96
C LEU A 124 3.37 1.33 0.72
N GLN A 125 4.49 2.05 0.80
CA GLN A 125 4.50 3.48 0.54
C GLN A 125 4.03 3.78 -0.89
N LYS A 126 4.45 2.96 -1.87
CA LYS A 126 3.90 3.05 -3.24
C LYS A 126 2.41 2.76 -3.29
N MET A 127 1.91 1.75 -2.57
CA MET A 127 0.48 1.40 -2.56
C MET A 127 -0.41 2.44 -1.87
N VAL A 128 0.04 3.03 -0.75
CA VAL A 128 -0.68 4.09 -0.02
C VAL A 128 -0.82 5.37 -0.85
N ASN A 129 0.15 5.66 -1.71
CA ASN A 129 0.10 6.81 -2.61
C ASN A 129 -0.78 6.55 -3.87
N THR A 130 -1.11 5.29 -4.18
CA THR A 130 -1.89 4.93 -5.38
C THR A 130 -3.31 5.51 -5.42
N PRO A 131 -4.13 5.46 -4.34
CA PRO A 131 -5.48 6.05 -4.34
C PRO A 131 -5.48 7.53 -4.68
N GLU A 132 -4.47 8.27 -4.23
CA GLU A 132 -4.32 9.70 -4.53
C GLU A 132 -3.92 9.91 -6.01
N GLN A 133 -3.03 9.07 -6.54
CA GLN A 133 -2.65 9.07 -7.94
C GLN A 133 -3.84 8.78 -8.86
N ILE A 134 -4.70 7.82 -8.51
CA ILE A 134 -5.90 7.47 -9.27
C ILE A 134 -6.88 8.66 -9.30
N LYS A 135 -7.12 9.31 -8.16
CA LYS A 135 -7.99 10.50 -8.09
C LYS A 135 -7.47 11.66 -8.94
N LYS A 136 -6.15 11.93 -8.90
CA LYS A 136 -5.51 12.97 -9.73
C LYS A 136 -5.61 12.65 -11.22
N ASN A 137 -5.36 11.41 -11.61
CA ASN A 137 -5.46 10.97 -13.01
C ASN A 137 -6.90 11.07 -13.52
N ALA A 138 -7.89 10.64 -12.73
CA ALA A 138 -9.30 10.76 -13.08
C ALA A 138 -9.73 12.23 -13.22
N ALA A 139 -9.32 13.11 -12.29
CA ALA A 139 -9.58 14.53 -12.36
C ALA A 139 -8.96 15.18 -13.62
N MET A 140 -7.73 14.81 -13.97
CA MET A 140 -7.06 15.28 -15.19
C MET A 140 -7.78 14.83 -16.47
N ILE A 141 -8.25 13.58 -16.52
CA ILE A 141 -9.04 13.08 -17.66
C ILE A 141 -10.35 13.85 -17.78
N LEU A 142 -11.06 14.05 -16.66
CA LEU A 142 -12.32 14.80 -16.64
C LEU A 142 -12.11 16.24 -17.12
N LEU A 143 -11.05 16.90 -16.65
CA LEU A 143 -10.67 18.25 -17.07
C LEU A 143 -10.39 18.32 -18.58
N GLY A 144 -9.68 17.31 -19.11
CA GLY A 144 -9.40 17.18 -20.54
C GLY A 144 -10.69 17.03 -21.36
N VAL A 145 -11.60 16.15 -20.94
CA VAL A 145 -12.90 15.94 -21.62
C VAL A 145 -13.73 17.23 -21.62
N VAL A 146 -13.83 17.91 -20.48
CA VAL A 146 -14.55 19.19 -20.37
C VAL A 146 -13.94 20.23 -21.32
N THR A 147 -12.61 20.32 -21.39
CA THR A 147 -11.91 21.25 -22.26
C THR A 147 -12.22 20.98 -23.74
N VAL A 148 -12.21 19.71 -24.16
CA VAL A 148 -12.55 19.31 -25.54
C VAL A 148 -14.01 19.67 -25.87
N LEU A 149 -14.94 19.42 -24.95
CA LEU A 149 -16.35 19.76 -25.15
C LEU A 149 -16.59 21.27 -25.28
N VAL A 150 -15.89 22.08 -24.48
CA VAL A 150 -15.95 23.55 -24.58
C VAL A 150 -15.42 24.03 -25.93
N ILE A 151 -14.27 23.52 -26.38
CA ILE A 151 -13.69 23.86 -27.68
C ILE A 151 -14.63 23.45 -28.82
N ALA A 152 -15.16 22.22 -28.78
CA ALA A 152 -16.09 21.75 -29.79
C ALA A 152 -17.38 22.59 -29.83
N GLY A 153 -17.90 22.97 -28.66
CA GLY A 153 -19.06 23.87 -28.55
C GLY A 153 -18.78 25.24 -29.16
N PHE A 154 -17.61 25.82 -28.90
CA PHE A 154 -17.20 27.10 -29.48
C PHE A 154 -17.04 27.04 -31.00
N ILE A 155 -16.46 25.96 -31.52
CA ILE A 155 -16.34 25.72 -32.96
C ILE A 155 -17.73 25.61 -33.60
N LEU A 156 -18.64 24.84 -33.01
CA LEU A 156 -20.01 24.69 -33.51
C LEU A 156 -20.76 26.02 -33.51
N PHE A 157 -20.62 26.80 -32.43
CA PHE A 157 -21.19 28.14 -32.33
C PHE A 157 -20.67 29.06 -33.44
N MET A 158 -19.35 29.09 -33.68
CA MET A 158 -18.76 29.86 -34.79
C MET A 158 -19.29 29.41 -36.16
N ILE A 159 -19.43 28.11 -36.39
CA ILE A 159 -19.97 27.59 -37.66
C ILE A 159 -21.41 28.06 -37.85
N LEU A 160 -22.22 28.03 -36.79
CA LEU A 160 -23.61 28.47 -36.85
C LEU A 160 -23.72 29.97 -37.13
N GLU A 161 -22.91 30.80 -36.47
CA GLU A 161 -22.84 32.25 -36.71
C GLU A 161 -22.45 32.56 -38.16
N ILE A 162 -21.43 31.90 -38.69
CA ILE A 162 -21.02 32.06 -40.10
C ILE A 162 -22.15 31.64 -41.05
N ARG A 163 -22.86 30.53 -40.76
CA ARG A 163 -23.99 30.07 -41.56
C ARG A 163 -25.16 31.06 -41.53
N LEU A 164 -25.48 31.60 -40.35
CA LEU A 164 -26.54 32.58 -40.18
C LEU A 164 -26.21 33.85 -40.96
N TRP A 165 -24.97 34.36 -40.81
CA TRP A 165 -24.48 35.51 -41.56
C TRP A 165 -24.56 35.29 -43.08
N LEU A 166 -24.12 34.14 -43.59
CA LEU A 166 -24.21 33.81 -45.02
C LEU A 166 -25.67 33.74 -45.51
N LEU A 167 -26.59 33.23 -44.70
CA LEU A 167 -28.02 33.17 -45.03
C LEU A 167 -28.59 34.58 -45.15
N GLU A 168 -28.29 35.47 -44.18
CA GLU A 168 -28.68 36.88 -44.23
C GLU A 168 -28.13 37.58 -45.49
N GLN A 169 -26.87 37.35 -45.85
CA GLN A 169 -26.29 37.90 -47.07
C GLN A 169 -27.00 37.39 -48.34
N THR A 170 -27.39 36.11 -48.36
CA THR A 170 -28.11 35.51 -49.49
C THR A 170 -29.51 36.08 -49.63
N LEU A 171 -30.24 36.22 -48.51
CA LEU A 171 -31.58 36.79 -48.49
C LEU A 171 -31.60 38.25 -48.93
N LYS A 172 -30.63 39.07 -48.47
CA LYS A 172 -30.49 40.47 -48.91
C LYS A 172 -30.34 40.58 -50.43
N LYS A 173 -29.48 39.77 -51.03
CA LYS A 173 -29.28 39.75 -52.49
C LYS A 173 -30.54 39.34 -53.26
N GLN A 174 -31.30 38.37 -52.75
CA GLN A 174 -32.55 37.94 -53.39
C GLN A 174 -33.64 39.02 -53.32
N TYR A 175 -33.74 39.73 -52.18
CA TYR A 175 -34.67 40.83 -52.01
C TYR A 175 -34.34 42.01 -52.93
N GLU A 176 -33.08 42.43 -53.01
CA GLU A 176 -32.61 43.49 -53.90
C GLU A 176 -32.87 43.17 -55.38
N GLN A 177 -32.76 41.89 -55.78
CA GLN A 177 -33.05 41.45 -57.15
C GLN A 177 -34.56 41.48 -57.46
N ALA A 178 -35.42 41.17 -56.48
CA ALA A 178 -36.87 41.14 -56.65
C ALA A 178 -37.52 42.54 -56.70
N ASP A 179 -36.90 43.56 -56.10
CA ASP A 179 -37.34 44.96 -56.19
C ASP A 179 -36.95 45.64 -57.53
N MET A 180 -36.13 44.99 -58.35
CA MET A 180 -35.64 45.51 -59.64
C MET A 180 -36.43 45.01 -60.87
N ASP A 181 -37.37 44.07 -60.67
CA ASP A 181 -38.29 43.52 -61.68
C ASP A 181 -39.72 44.08 -61.48
#